data_AF-A0A2V8WRF2-F1
#
_entry.id   AF-A0A2V8WRF2-F1
#
_cell.length_a   1.000
_cell.length_b   1.000
_cell.length_c   1.000
_cell.angle_alpha   90.00
_cell.angle_beta   90.00
_cell.angle_gamma   90.00
#
_symmetry.space_group_name_H-M   'P 1'
#
loop_
_entity.id
_entity.type
_entity.pdbx_description
1 polymer ?
#
loop_
_entity_poly.entity_id
_entity_poly.type
_entity_poly.pdbx_seq_one_letter_code
_entity_poly.pdbx_strand_id
1 'polypeptide(L)'
;NPQQAIDSLEIAAPYELGLPAGGFYNWPNMYPVYVRGEAFLAAHRGREAAAEFQKILDHRGIVLNEPIGALAHLQLGRAYVLQGDTAKARAAYQDFLTLWKDADPDIPVLKEAKAEYAKL
;
A
#
# COMPACT_ATOMS: atom_id res chain seq x y z
N ASN A 1 -9.84 4.63 15.02
CA ASN A 1 -9.66 3.34 15.71
C ASN A 1 -9.29 2.29 14.65
N PRO A 2 -8.06 1.76 14.63
CA PRO A 2 -7.62 0.82 13.59
C PRO A 2 -8.43 -0.48 13.53
N GLN A 3 -8.82 -1.05 14.69
CA GLN A 3 -9.57 -2.30 14.72
C GLN A 3 -10.96 -2.16 14.09
N GLN A 4 -11.65 -1.06 14.39
CA GLN A 4 -12.94 -0.76 13.79
C GLN A 4 -12.88 -0.65 12.26
N ALA A 5 -11.79 -0.09 11.71
CA ALA A 5 -11.60 0.00 10.28
C ALA A 5 -11.39 -1.40 9.65
N ILE A 6 -10.58 -2.25 10.29
CA ILE A 6 -10.37 -3.64 9.86
C ILE A 6 -11.71 -4.38 9.82
N ASP A 7 -12.48 -4.34 10.92
CA ASP A 7 -13.76 -5.05 11.03
C ASP A 7 -14.78 -4.58 9.98
N SER A 8 -14.82 -3.27 9.71
CA SER A 8 -15.74 -2.69 8.71
C SER A 8 -15.35 -3.08 7.29
N LEU A 9 -14.05 -3.21 7.00
CA LEU A 9 -13.53 -3.51 5.66
C LEU A 9 -13.49 -5.02 5.34
N GLU A 10 -13.64 -5.89 6.34
CA GLU A 10 -13.70 -7.34 6.14
C GLU A 10 -14.90 -7.74 5.27
N ILE A 11 -16.03 -7.03 5.41
CA ILE A 11 -17.27 -7.28 4.63
C ILE A 11 -17.03 -7.09 3.12
N ALA A 12 -16.06 -6.25 2.75
CA ALA A 12 -15.70 -5.99 1.36
C ALA A 12 -14.77 -7.05 0.76
N ALA A 13 -14.14 -7.92 1.57
CA ALA A 13 -13.12 -8.86 1.12
C ALA A 13 -13.55 -9.77 -0.05
N PRO A 14 -14.80 -10.29 -0.12
CA PRO A 14 -15.23 -11.09 -1.27
C PRO A 14 -15.38 -10.31 -2.58
N TYR A 15 -15.44 -8.98 -2.52
CA TYR A 15 -15.78 -8.10 -3.64
C TYR A 15 -14.61 -7.20 -4.08
N GLU A 16 -13.51 -7.18 -3.32
CA GLU A 16 -12.45 -6.18 -3.46
C GLU A 16 -11.57 -6.33 -4.71
N LEU A 17 -11.67 -7.46 -5.42
CA LEU A 17 -11.08 -7.68 -6.76
C LEU A 17 -12.06 -7.39 -7.90
N GLY A 18 -13.31 -7.04 -7.57
CA GLY A 18 -14.31 -6.64 -8.54
C GLY A 18 -14.16 -5.18 -8.95
N LEU A 19 -14.88 -4.80 -10.01
CA LEU A 19 -15.02 -3.41 -10.41
C LEU A 19 -16.02 -2.72 -9.47
N PRO A 20 -15.66 -1.58 -8.85
CA PRO A 20 -16.64 -0.78 -8.13
C PRO A 20 -17.69 -0.29 -9.13
N ALA A 21 -18.97 -0.51 -8.82
CA ALA A 21 -20.06 -0.15 -9.72
C ALA A 21 -20.11 1.38 -9.92
N GLY A 22 -19.79 1.85 -11.14
CA GLY A 22 -20.28 3.15 -11.64
C GLY A 22 -19.29 4.34 -11.73
N GLY A 23 -17.98 4.14 -11.59
CA GLY A 23 -17.01 5.23 -11.75
C GLY A 23 -16.56 5.48 -13.20
N PHE A 24 -16.37 6.75 -13.60
CA PHE A 24 -15.54 7.06 -14.77
C PHE A 24 -14.14 6.47 -14.54
N TYR A 25 -13.58 5.78 -15.55
CA TYR A 25 -12.27 5.10 -15.48
C TYR A 25 -12.17 3.90 -14.53
N ASN A 26 -13.28 3.32 -14.07
CA ASN A 26 -13.32 2.17 -13.16
C ASN A 26 -12.71 2.42 -11.76
N TRP A 27 -12.44 3.66 -11.35
CA TRP A 27 -11.92 3.98 -10.01
C TRP A 27 -13.06 4.10 -8.98
N PRO A 28 -12.84 3.82 -7.68
CA PRO A 28 -11.59 3.40 -7.03
C PRO A 28 -11.45 1.87 -6.88
N ASN A 29 -10.46 1.24 -7.53
CA ASN A 29 -10.26 -0.21 -7.45
C ASN A 29 -9.41 -0.62 -6.24
N MET A 30 -9.74 -1.74 -5.58
CA MET A 30 -8.95 -2.29 -4.46
C MET A 30 -8.68 -1.31 -3.28
N TYR A 31 -9.38 -0.18 -3.20
CA TYR A 31 -9.22 0.75 -2.07
C TYR A 31 -9.53 0.13 -0.70
N PRO A 32 -10.52 -0.78 -0.54
CA PRO A 32 -10.70 -1.52 0.71
C PRO A 32 -9.44 -2.27 1.14
N VAL A 33 -8.69 -2.86 0.19
CA VAL A 33 -7.42 -3.54 0.44
C VAL A 33 -6.38 -2.55 0.95
N TYR A 34 -6.20 -1.43 0.25
CA TYR A 34 -5.19 -0.43 0.60
C TYR A 34 -5.44 0.16 2.00
N VAL A 35 -6.68 0.58 2.27
CA VAL A 35 -7.06 1.19 3.56
C VAL A 35 -7.00 0.15 4.70
N ARG A 36 -7.35 -1.11 4.44
CA ARG A 36 -7.21 -2.19 5.44
C ARG A 36 -5.72 -2.45 5.75
N GLY A 37 -4.85 -2.38 4.74
CA GLY A 37 -3.40 -2.40 4.93
C GLY A 37 -2.89 -1.26 5.81
N GLU A 38 -3.35 -0.02 5.58
CA GLU A 38 -3.02 1.13 6.44
C GLU A 38 -3.54 0.96 7.87
N ALA A 39 -4.73 0.38 8.05
CA ALA A 39 -5.27 0.05 9.37
C ALA A 39 -4.43 -1.02 10.08
N PHE A 40 -3.94 -2.04 9.38
CA PHE A 40 -2.99 -3.01 9.95
C PHE A 40 -1.65 -2.36 10.32
N LEU A 41 -1.12 -1.44 9.51
CA LEU A 41 0.09 -0.67 9.87
C LEU A 41 -0.14 0.13 11.16
N ALA A 42 -1.25 0.86 11.25
CA ALA A 42 -1.61 1.65 12.43
C ALA A 42 -1.84 0.78 13.69
N ALA A 43 -2.18 -0.50 13.51
CA ALA A 43 -2.29 -1.48 14.58
C ALA A 43 -0.98 -2.23 14.89
N HIS A 44 0.15 -1.83 14.29
CA HIS A 44 1.45 -2.52 14.36
C HIS A 44 1.42 -3.99 13.91
N ARG A 45 0.49 -4.35 13.02
CA ARG A 45 0.30 -5.70 12.46
C ARG A 45 0.99 -5.82 11.11
N GLY A 46 2.32 -5.82 11.15
CA GLY A 46 3.16 -5.75 9.94
C GLY A 46 2.95 -6.90 8.96
N ARG A 47 2.68 -8.12 9.44
CA ARG A 47 2.51 -9.29 8.57
C ARG A 47 1.19 -9.22 7.79
N GLU A 48 0.10 -8.84 8.45
CA GLU A 48 -1.20 -8.62 7.82
C GLU A 48 -1.18 -7.42 6.88
N ALA A 49 -0.53 -6.32 7.27
CA ALA A 49 -0.34 -5.16 6.40
C ALA A 49 0.39 -5.56 5.10
N ALA A 50 1.49 -6.31 5.21
CA ALA A 50 2.23 -6.77 4.05
C ALA A 50 1.38 -7.64 3.11
N ALA A 51 0.49 -8.48 3.65
CA ALA A 51 -0.41 -9.29 2.84
C ALA A 51 -1.40 -8.44 2.03
N GLU A 52 -1.94 -7.36 2.61
CA GLU A 52 -2.83 -6.45 1.88
C GLU A 52 -2.11 -5.68 0.78
N PHE A 53 -0.94 -5.12 1.05
CA PHE A 53 -0.19 -4.39 0.03
C PHE A 53 0.34 -5.32 -1.08
N GLN A 54 0.76 -6.54 -0.72
CA GLN A 54 1.16 -7.54 -1.72
C GLN A 54 0.00 -7.93 -2.63
N LYS A 55 -1.23 -8.02 -2.09
CA LYS A 55 -2.44 -8.32 -2.89
C LYS A 55 -2.65 -7.29 -4.02
N ILE A 56 -2.40 -6.00 -3.74
CA ILE A 56 -2.45 -4.94 -4.76
C ILE A 56 -1.39 -5.17 -5.85
N LEU A 57 -0.16 -5.49 -5.45
CA LEU A 57 0.96 -5.71 -6.37
C LEU A 57 0.75 -6.96 -7.25
N ASP A 58 0.20 -8.03 -6.68
CA ASP A 58 -0.15 -9.26 -7.38
C ASP A 58 -1.26 -9.05 -8.41
N HIS A 59 -2.13 -8.05 -8.17
CA HIS A 59 -3.27 -7.70 -9.03
C HIS A 59 -3.14 -6.31 -9.66
N ARG A 60 -1.92 -5.84 -9.92
CA ARG A 60 -1.63 -4.48 -10.43
C ARG A 60 -2.43 -4.08 -11.69
N GLY A 61 -2.88 -5.04 -12.50
CA GLY A 61 -3.71 -4.79 -13.67
C GLY A 61 -5.12 -4.28 -13.34
N ILE A 62 -5.62 -4.53 -12.12
CA ILE A 62 -6.91 -4.03 -11.63
C ILE A 62 -6.81 -2.54 -11.26
N VAL A 63 -5.68 -2.15 -10.66
CA VAL A 63 -5.42 -0.79 -10.15
C VAL A 63 -4.99 0.18 -11.27
N LEU A 64 -4.57 -0.34 -12.43
CA LEU A 64 -4.19 0.44 -13.61
C LEU A 64 -3.18 1.57 -13.27
N ASN A 65 -3.58 2.83 -13.43
CA ASN A 65 -2.78 4.03 -13.17
C ASN A 65 -3.14 4.74 -11.85
N GLU A 66 -3.89 4.09 -10.95
CA GLU A 66 -4.19 4.66 -9.63
C GLU A 66 -2.91 4.80 -8.78
N PRO A 67 -2.79 5.89 -7.98
CA PRO A 67 -1.61 6.11 -7.13
C PRO A 67 -1.32 4.97 -6.16
N ILE A 68 -2.35 4.24 -5.71
CA ILE A 68 -2.21 3.15 -4.74
C ILE A 68 -1.34 2.00 -5.26
N GLY A 69 -1.20 1.82 -6.58
CA GLY A 69 -0.32 0.80 -7.16
C GLY A 69 1.15 1.06 -6.82
N ALA A 70 1.59 2.31 -6.95
CA ALA A 70 2.94 2.68 -6.54
C ALA A 70 3.06 2.79 -5.02
N LEU A 71 2.07 3.39 -4.34
CA LEU A 71 2.09 3.52 -2.88
C LEU A 71 2.08 2.17 -2.15
N ALA A 72 1.54 1.10 -2.76
CA ALA A 72 1.61 -0.24 -2.20
C ALA A 72 3.06 -0.71 -1.97
N HIS A 73 4.02 -0.35 -2.84
CA HIS A 73 5.45 -0.64 -2.60
C HIS A 73 5.98 0.08 -1.36
N LEU A 74 5.66 1.37 -1.20
CA LEU A 74 6.06 2.15 -0.02
C LEU A 74 5.50 1.53 1.27
N GLN A 75 4.20 1.23 1.28
CA GLN A 75 3.56 0.69 2.47
C GLN A 75 3.99 -0.75 2.77
N LEU A 76 4.31 -1.54 1.74
CA LEU A 76 4.94 -2.85 1.90
C LEU A 76 6.33 -2.72 2.56
N GLY A 77 7.11 -1.71 2.19
CA GLY A 77 8.37 -1.36 2.86
C GLY A 77 8.16 -1.10 4.35
N ARG A 78 7.20 -0.24 4.70
CA ARG A 78 6.82 0.05 6.10
C ARG A 78 6.35 -1.19 6.85
N ALA A 79 5.58 -2.06 6.21
CA ALA A 79 5.11 -3.32 6.78
C ALA A 79 6.26 -4.29 7.08
N TYR A 80 7.28 -4.35 6.22
CA TYR A 80 8.48 -5.16 6.47
C TYR A 80 9.38 -4.59 7.57
N VAL A 81 9.45 -3.27 7.72
CA VAL A 81 10.13 -2.64 8.88
C VAL A 81 9.50 -3.10 10.19
N LEU A 82 8.16 -3.10 10.29
CA LEU A 82 7.45 -3.59 11.48
C LEU A 82 7.73 -5.08 11.77
N GLN A 83 8.05 -5.87 10.74
CA GLN A 83 8.42 -7.29 10.87
C GLN A 83 9.90 -7.50 11.20
N GLY A 84 10.74 -6.47 11.13
CA GLY A 84 12.19 -6.58 11.26
C GLY A 84 12.91 -7.12 10.01
N ASP A 85 12.21 -7.28 8.88
CA ASP A 85 12.78 -7.79 7.64
C ASP A 85 13.39 -6.65 6.82
N THR A 86 14.57 -6.20 7.25
CA THR A 86 15.26 -5.04 6.66
C THR A 86 15.60 -5.25 5.18
N ALA A 87 15.91 -6.48 4.78
CA ALA A 87 16.25 -6.80 3.40
C ALA A 87 15.03 -6.59 2.47
N LYS A 88 13.87 -7.12 2.85
CA LYS A 88 12.63 -6.90 2.07
C LYS A 88 12.13 -5.48 2.16
N ALA A 89 12.27 -4.83 3.32
CA ALA A 89 11.93 -3.41 3.45
C ALA A 89 12.72 -2.58 2.43
N ARG A 90 14.06 -2.73 2.40
CA ARG A 90 14.95 -2.00 1.49
C ARG A 90 14.56 -2.22 0.03
N ALA A 91 14.26 -3.45 -0.36
CA ALA A 91 13.81 -3.76 -1.72
C ALA A 91 12.49 -3.04 -2.08
N ALA A 92 11.49 -3.10 -1.21
CA ALA A 92 10.19 -2.47 -1.45
C ALA A 92 10.27 -0.93 -1.54
N TYR A 93 11.09 -0.29 -0.70
CA TYR A 93 11.37 1.16 -0.83
C TYR A 93 12.09 1.49 -2.15
N GLN A 94 13.05 0.66 -2.58
CA GLN A 94 13.73 0.86 -3.87
C GLN A 94 12.75 0.78 -5.04
N ASP A 95 11.82 -0.17 -5.03
CA ASP A 95 10.78 -0.29 -6.05
C ASP A 95 9.94 0.98 -6.12
N PHE A 96 9.46 1.49 -4.98
CA PHE A 96 8.72 2.75 -4.91
C PHE A 96 9.54 3.93 -5.45
N LEU A 97 10.78 4.11 -4.98
CA LEU A 97 11.64 5.23 -5.38
C LEU A 97 12.04 5.15 -6.86
N THR A 98 12.07 3.95 -7.44
CA THR A 98 12.30 3.76 -8.89
C THR A 98 11.09 4.20 -9.70
N LEU A 99 9.88 3.83 -9.27
CA LEU A 99 8.64 4.26 -9.91
C LEU A 99 8.42 5.77 -9.80
N TRP A 100 8.83 6.37 -8.67
CA TRP A 100 8.62 7.79 -8.35
C TRP A 100 9.88 8.65 -8.55
N LYS A 101 10.85 8.19 -9.34
CA LYS A 101 12.11 8.92 -9.57
C LYS A 101 11.92 10.31 -10.19
N ASP A 102 10.88 10.45 -11.03
CA ASP A 102 10.54 11.67 -11.78
C ASP A 102 9.29 12.38 -11.21
N ALA A 103 8.78 11.93 -10.06
CA ALA A 103 7.67 12.61 -9.38
C ALA A 103 8.11 13.97 -8.83
N ASP A 104 7.16 14.89 -8.62
CA ASP A 104 7.46 16.21 -8.05
C ASP A 104 8.28 16.06 -6.77
N PRO A 105 9.50 16.63 -6.72
CA PRO A 105 10.46 16.36 -5.65
C PRO A 105 10.00 16.85 -4.28
N ASP A 106 9.01 17.76 -4.27
CA ASP A 106 8.49 18.41 -3.08
C ASP A 106 7.31 17.71 -2.42
N ILE A 107 6.73 16.68 -3.05
CA ILE A 107 5.58 15.96 -2.47
C ILE A 107 6.00 15.29 -1.15
N PRO A 108 5.26 15.52 -0.04
CA PRO A 108 5.62 15.01 1.28
C PRO A 108 5.91 13.51 1.34
N VAL A 109 5.08 12.67 0.70
CA VAL A 109 5.24 11.21 0.73
C VAL A 109 6.57 10.74 0.13
N LEU A 110 7.08 11.43 -0.89
CA LEU A 110 8.37 11.10 -1.50
C LEU A 110 9.54 11.48 -0.56
N LYS A 111 9.43 12.61 0.13
CA LYS A 111 10.42 13.06 1.12
C LYS A 111 10.47 12.10 2.31
N GLU A 112 9.32 11.69 2.81
CA GLU A 112 9.18 10.71 3.89
C GLU A 112 9.79 9.36 3.47
N ALA A 113 9.42 8.82 2.31
CA ALA A 113 9.95 7.56 1.81
C ALA A 113 11.48 7.56 1.68
N LYS A 114 12.08 8.65 1.17
CA LYS A 114 13.55 8.80 1.08
C LYS A 114 14.19 8.83 2.48
N ALA A 115 13.60 9.54 3.43
CA ALA A 115 14.11 9.65 4.79
C ALA A 115 13.96 8.34 5.58
N GLU A 116 12.88 7.59 5.37
CA GLU A 116 12.65 6.26 5.93
C GLU A 116 13.66 5.26 5.35
N TYR A 117 13.80 5.22 4.02
CA TYR A 117 14.75 4.34 3.33
C TYR A 117 16.20 4.56 3.78
N ALA A 118 16.62 5.80 3.98
CA ALA A 118 17.98 6.13 4.44
C ALA A 118 18.30 5.64 5.86
N LYS A 119 17.29 5.27 6.66
CA LYS A 119 17.44 4.75 8.02
C LYS A 119 17.48 3.22 8.10
N LEU A 120 17.18 2.53 6.99
CA LEU A 120 17.28 1.07 6.87
C LEU A 120 18.71 0.63 6.61
#